data_AF-A0A7S4K243-F1
#
_entry.id   AF-A0A7S4K243-F1
#
_cell.length_a   1.000
_cell.length_b   1.000
_cell.length_c   1.000
_cell.angle_alpha   90.00
_cell.angle_beta   90.00
_cell.angle_gamma   90.00
#
_symmetry.space_group_name_H-M   'P 1'
#
loop_
_entity.id
_entity.type
_entity.pdbx_description
1 polymer ?
#
loop_
_entity_poly.entity_id
_entity_poly.type
_entity_poly.pdbx_seq_one_letter_code
_entity_poly.pdbx_strand_id
1 'polypeptide(L)'
;MMKDIHCTIYATGCIFKYDDDHPLGSGIGFKEDSFPNFAESFYGETKGYMEQMLKCYPNCLILRVRMPISDDLIHRNFVTKIAKYERVVNIPNSMTVLTEMLPASLAMAKAELLGVYNFTNPGVISHNEVLDLYTKYIDPSYTYKNFTVEEQSKILKAGRSNSELDTTKLMADMPEGVVINDIKTACDLCFQRMKVNLEKQYGGPVPDSLPKEFRRA
;
A
#
# COMPACT_ATOMS: atom_id res chain seq x y z
N MET A 1 -4.90 -10.94 -34.13
CA MET A 1 -3.50 -10.80 -33.67
C MET A 1 -3.47 -9.83 -32.50
N MET A 2 -2.76 -10.15 -31.42
CA MET A 2 -2.44 -9.16 -30.38
C MET A 2 -1.54 -8.10 -30.99
N LYS A 3 -1.79 -6.82 -30.67
CA LYS A 3 -0.88 -5.73 -31.04
C LYS A 3 0.30 -5.72 -30.07
N ASP A 4 1.49 -5.50 -30.60
CA ASP A 4 2.72 -5.37 -29.81
C ASP A 4 2.79 -3.97 -29.16
N ILE A 5 1.97 -3.76 -28.13
CA ILE A 5 1.87 -2.51 -27.38
C ILE A 5 2.04 -2.84 -25.91
N HIS A 6 3.04 -2.25 -25.26
CA HIS A 6 3.24 -2.39 -23.82
C HIS A 6 1.99 -1.95 -23.04
N CYS A 7 1.56 -2.78 -22.09
CA CYS A 7 0.43 -2.47 -21.24
C CYS A 7 0.83 -2.54 -19.76
N THR A 8 0.90 -1.39 -19.11
CA THR A 8 1.07 -1.32 -17.65
C THR A 8 -0.28 -1.44 -16.95
N ILE A 9 -0.44 -2.48 -16.15
CA ILE A 9 -1.65 -2.79 -15.39
C ILE A 9 -1.35 -2.59 -13.90
N TYR A 10 -1.98 -1.56 -13.32
CA TYR A 10 -2.02 -1.41 -11.88
C TYR A 10 -3.03 -2.41 -11.30
N ALA A 11 -2.49 -3.52 -10.77
CA ALA A 11 -3.25 -4.60 -10.15
C ALA A 11 -3.21 -4.44 -8.62
N THR A 12 -3.27 -5.55 -7.88
CA THR A 12 -3.27 -5.51 -6.42
C THR A 12 -2.48 -6.67 -5.84
N GLY A 13 -1.73 -6.39 -4.77
CA GLY A 13 -1.14 -7.42 -3.91
C GLY A 13 -2.05 -7.87 -2.77
N CYS A 14 -3.28 -7.35 -2.67
CA CYS A 14 -4.26 -7.74 -1.64
C CYS A 14 -4.96 -9.07 -1.99
N ILE A 15 -4.20 -10.01 -2.55
CA ILE A 15 -4.59 -11.37 -2.93
C ILE A 15 -3.85 -12.44 -2.11
N PHE A 16 -3.07 -11.97 -1.12
CA PHE A 16 -2.32 -12.80 -0.18
C PHE A 16 -2.75 -12.55 1.27
N LYS A 17 -2.56 -13.54 2.12
CA LYS A 17 -2.61 -13.46 3.57
C LYS A 17 -1.44 -14.24 4.16
N TYR A 18 -0.89 -13.81 5.30
CA TYR A 18 0.10 -14.59 6.05
C TYR A 18 -0.41 -16.03 6.28
N ASP A 19 0.49 -16.99 6.19
CA ASP A 19 0.24 -18.43 6.34
C ASP A 19 1.44 -19.14 6.99
N ASP A 20 1.46 -20.47 7.01
CA ASP A 20 2.51 -21.24 7.66
C ASP A 20 3.87 -21.12 6.96
N ASP A 21 3.88 -20.89 5.65
CA ASP A 21 5.10 -20.71 4.84
C ASP A 21 5.58 -19.25 4.85
N HIS A 22 4.67 -18.31 5.12
CA HIS A 22 4.92 -16.88 5.24
C HIS A 22 4.36 -16.37 6.59
N PRO A 23 4.94 -16.77 7.75
CA PRO A 23 4.39 -16.38 9.04
C PRO A 23 4.50 -14.87 9.27
N LEU A 24 3.52 -14.31 9.99
CA LEU A 24 3.55 -12.91 10.41
C LEU A 24 4.85 -12.59 11.16
N GLY A 25 5.60 -11.59 10.69
CA GLY A 25 6.84 -11.13 11.32
C GLY A 25 8.08 -11.97 11.00
N SER A 26 7.98 -12.93 10.07
CA SER A 26 9.12 -13.74 9.64
C SER A 26 10.10 -13.01 8.72
N GLY A 27 9.66 -11.94 8.04
CA GLY A 27 10.41 -11.31 6.94
C GLY A 27 10.38 -12.12 5.63
N ILE A 28 9.60 -13.20 5.58
CA ILE A 28 9.42 -14.03 4.38
C ILE A 28 8.19 -13.52 3.63
N GLY A 29 8.44 -12.80 2.53
CA GLY A 29 7.38 -12.23 1.68
C GLY A 29 6.92 -13.16 0.56
N PHE A 30 5.66 -12.98 0.13
CA PHE A 30 5.13 -13.64 -1.06
C PHE A 30 5.84 -13.13 -2.32
N LYS A 31 6.21 -14.04 -3.23
CA LYS A 31 6.91 -13.74 -4.49
C LYS A 31 5.95 -13.61 -5.67
N GLU A 32 6.46 -13.16 -6.81
CA GLU A 32 5.70 -13.00 -8.06
C GLU A 32 5.08 -14.31 -8.59
N ASP A 33 5.74 -15.44 -8.32
CA ASP A 33 5.31 -16.79 -8.70
C ASP A 33 4.39 -17.45 -7.64
N SER A 34 4.28 -16.89 -6.44
CA SER A 34 3.36 -17.38 -5.41
C SER A 34 1.91 -17.39 -5.91
N PHE A 35 1.19 -18.47 -5.58
CA PHE A 35 -0.24 -18.58 -5.87
C PHE A 35 -1.05 -17.76 -4.84
N PRO A 36 -2.05 -16.98 -5.29
CA PRO A 36 -2.95 -16.26 -4.38
C PRO A 36 -3.61 -17.19 -3.35
N ASN A 37 -3.53 -16.83 -2.07
CA ASN A 37 -4.09 -17.62 -0.96
C ASN A 37 -5.19 -16.86 -0.18
N PHE A 38 -5.59 -15.65 -0.62
CA PHE A 38 -6.65 -14.86 0.02
C PHE A 38 -7.92 -14.80 -0.85
N ALA A 39 -8.94 -15.55 -0.44
CA ALA A 39 -10.27 -15.60 -1.08
C ALA A 39 -11.42 -15.24 -0.12
N GLU A 40 -11.13 -14.56 1.00
CA GLU A 40 -12.13 -14.22 2.04
C GLU A 40 -12.98 -12.97 1.70
N SER A 41 -12.86 -12.47 0.47
CA SER A 41 -13.69 -11.39 -0.07
C SER A 41 -13.84 -11.56 -1.58
N PHE A 42 -15.00 -11.19 -2.13
CA PHE A 42 -15.25 -11.22 -3.57
C PHE A 42 -14.19 -10.42 -4.36
N TYR A 43 -13.73 -9.30 -3.80
CA TYR A 43 -12.65 -8.51 -4.39
C TYR A 43 -11.33 -9.31 -4.45
N GLY A 44 -10.90 -9.90 -3.34
CA GLY A 44 -9.65 -10.66 -3.25
C GLY A 44 -9.68 -11.88 -4.18
N GLU A 45 -10.78 -12.64 -4.15
CA GLU A 45 -10.96 -13.81 -4.99
C GLU A 45 -10.95 -13.46 -6.49
N THR A 46 -11.74 -12.47 -6.90
CA THR A 46 -11.80 -12.04 -8.31
C THR A 46 -10.44 -11.53 -8.79
N LYS A 47 -9.72 -10.78 -7.95
CA LYS A 47 -8.38 -10.26 -8.32
C LYS A 47 -7.32 -11.35 -8.37
N GLY A 48 -7.42 -12.37 -7.52
CA GLY A 48 -6.60 -13.57 -7.60
C GLY A 48 -6.74 -14.28 -8.95
N TYR A 49 -7.98 -14.48 -9.43
CA TYR A 49 -8.22 -15.06 -10.76
C TYR A 49 -7.73 -14.14 -11.89
N MET A 50 -8.02 -12.85 -11.81
CA MET A 50 -7.62 -11.88 -12.84
C MET A 50 -6.11 -11.88 -13.08
N GLU A 51 -5.28 -11.93 -12.04
CA GLU A 51 -3.83 -11.94 -12.23
C GLU A 51 -3.37 -13.16 -13.03
N GLN A 52 -3.90 -14.34 -12.72
CA GLN A 52 -3.55 -15.58 -13.45
C GLN A 52 -3.96 -15.50 -14.93
N MET A 53 -5.10 -14.88 -15.23
CA MET A 53 -5.54 -14.63 -16.61
C MET A 53 -4.63 -13.61 -17.32
N LEU A 54 -4.19 -12.56 -16.62
CA LEU A 54 -3.34 -11.52 -17.19
C LEU A 54 -1.92 -12.02 -17.49
N LYS A 55 -1.42 -13.03 -16.77
CA LYS A 55 -0.12 -13.68 -17.05
C LYS A 55 -0.04 -14.30 -18.46
N CYS A 56 -1.18 -14.58 -19.10
CA CYS A 56 -1.21 -15.07 -20.48
C CYS A 56 -0.88 -14.00 -21.54
N TYR A 57 -0.77 -12.74 -21.15
CA TYR A 57 -0.46 -11.61 -22.04
C TYR A 57 1.01 -11.21 -21.89
N PRO A 58 1.88 -11.57 -22.86
CA PRO A 58 3.32 -11.38 -22.72
C PRO A 58 3.74 -9.90 -22.75
N ASN A 59 2.88 -9.01 -23.26
CA ASN A 59 3.11 -7.56 -23.36
C ASN A 59 2.61 -6.77 -22.14
N CYS A 60 2.24 -7.45 -21.05
CA CYS A 60 1.73 -6.81 -19.84
C CYS A 60 2.79 -6.68 -18.74
N LEU A 61 2.92 -5.48 -18.18
CA LEU A 61 3.56 -5.21 -16.89
C LEU A 61 2.48 -5.15 -15.81
N ILE A 62 2.48 -6.08 -14.87
CA ILE A 62 1.43 -6.22 -13.85
C ILE A 62 2.00 -5.83 -12.49
N LEU A 63 1.51 -4.73 -11.93
CA LEU A 63 2.04 -4.13 -10.70
C LEU A 63 1.10 -4.40 -9.51
N ARG A 64 1.56 -5.17 -8.53
CA ARG A 64 0.81 -5.50 -7.31
C ARG A 64 0.89 -4.36 -6.29
N VAL A 65 0.00 -3.37 -6.43
CA VAL A 65 -0.13 -2.27 -5.47
C VAL A 65 -0.82 -2.73 -4.19
N ARG A 66 -0.39 -2.25 -3.02
CA ARG A 66 -1.09 -2.46 -1.74
C ARG A 66 -1.23 -1.17 -0.96
N MET A 67 -2.42 -0.97 -0.37
CA MET A 67 -2.73 0.11 0.57
C MET A 67 -2.06 1.46 0.21
N PRO A 68 -2.42 2.08 -0.93
CA PRO A 68 -1.70 3.22 -1.46
C PRO A 68 -1.74 4.43 -0.51
N ILE A 69 -0.58 5.06 -0.33
CA ILE A 69 -0.36 6.26 0.49
C ILE A 69 0.09 7.41 -0.42
N SER A 70 -0.53 8.58 -0.27
CA SER A 70 -0.20 9.82 -1.00
C SER A 70 0.13 10.96 -0.03
N ASP A 71 0.75 12.03 -0.53
CA ASP A 71 1.12 13.22 0.25
C ASP A 71 -0.06 14.18 0.49
N ASP A 72 -1.30 13.67 0.45
CA ASP A 72 -2.56 14.41 0.66
C ASP A 72 -3.52 13.58 1.53
N LEU A 73 -4.66 14.15 1.94
CA LEU A 73 -5.67 13.43 2.74
C LEU A 73 -6.90 13.01 1.94
N ILE A 74 -6.78 12.72 0.64
CA ILE A 74 -7.95 12.28 -0.14
C ILE A 74 -8.58 11.00 0.45
N HIS A 75 -9.89 10.83 0.26
CA HIS A 75 -10.66 9.71 0.83
C HIS A 75 -10.15 8.30 0.44
N ARG A 76 -9.34 8.17 -0.62
CA ARG A 76 -8.75 6.90 -1.06
C ARG A 76 -7.43 6.57 -0.37
N ASN A 77 -6.72 7.57 0.14
CA ASN A 77 -5.46 7.40 0.86
C ASN A 77 -5.68 6.49 2.08
N PHE A 78 -4.79 5.52 2.26
CA PHE A 78 -4.79 4.64 3.42
C PHE A 78 -4.75 5.43 4.74
N VAL A 79 -3.94 6.48 4.83
CA VAL A 79 -3.81 7.34 6.03
C VAL A 79 -5.17 7.93 6.43
N THR A 80 -5.88 8.55 5.47
CA THR A 80 -7.20 9.13 5.72
C THR A 80 -8.22 8.11 6.21
N LYS A 81 -8.15 6.87 5.72
CA LYS A 81 -9.07 5.81 6.15
C LYS A 81 -8.83 5.41 7.59
N ILE A 82 -7.59 5.10 7.94
CA ILE A 82 -7.26 4.59 9.28
C ILE A 82 -7.35 5.69 10.35
N ALA A 83 -7.08 6.95 10.00
CA ALA A 83 -7.27 8.09 10.91
C ALA A 83 -8.76 8.33 11.28
N LYS A 84 -9.69 7.86 10.44
CA LYS A 84 -11.14 7.98 10.67
C LYS A 84 -11.74 6.80 11.43
N TYR A 85 -11.02 5.70 11.57
CA TYR A 85 -11.54 4.52 12.25
C TYR A 85 -11.57 4.72 13.77
N GLU A 86 -12.64 4.27 14.42
CA GLU A 86 -12.73 4.35 15.88
C GLU A 86 -11.63 3.50 16.54
N ARG A 87 -11.46 2.29 16.00
CA ARG A 87 -10.46 1.30 16.41
C ARG A 87 -9.72 0.75 15.20
N VAL A 88 -8.46 0.39 15.37
CA VAL A 88 -7.57 -0.17 14.33
C VAL A 88 -6.89 -1.46 14.77
N VAL A 89 -6.63 -2.36 13.82
CA VAL A 89 -5.79 -3.55 14.08
C VAL A 89 -4.33 -3.19 13.87
N ASN A 90 -3.43 -3.82 14.63
CA ASN A 90 -2.00 -3.55 14.53
C ASN A 90 -1.27 -4.68 13.79
N ILE A 91 -1.43 -4.75 12.47
CA ILE A 91 -0.79 -5.78 11.63
C ILE A 91 0.16 -5.13 10.62
N PRO A 92 1.46 -5.49 10.63
CA PRO A 92 2.43 -5.12 9.61
C PRO A 92 2.02 -5.56 8.20
N ASN A 93 2.13 -4.64 7.24
CA ASN A 93 1.81 -4.88 5.84
C ASN A 93 2.83 -4.20 4.92
N SER A 94 3.08 -4.80 3.75
CA SER A 94 3.69 -4.07 2.63
C SER A 94 2.70 -3.06 2.06
N MET A 95 3.16 -1.84 1.81
CA MET A 95 2.34 -0.73 1.31
C MET A 95 3.06 0.02 0.18
N THR A 96 2.32 0.83 -0.58
CA THR A 96 2.83 1.55 -1.76
C THR A 96 2.74 3.06 -1.54
N VAL A 97 3.87 3.75 -1.39
CA VAL A 97 3.93 5.22 -1.31
C VAL A 97 3.99 5.80 -2.72
N LEU A 98 2.88 6.38 -3.17
CA LEU A 98 2.64 6.73 -4.57
C LEU A 98 3.62 7.78 -5.12
N THR A 99 4.13 8.68 -4.28
CA THR A 99 5.09 9.71 -4.69
C THR A 99 6.39 9.13 -5.24
N GLU A 100 6.84 8.00 -4.71
CA GLU A 100 8.03 7.28 -5.20
C GLU A 100 7.65 6.25 -6.27
N MET A 101 6.52 5.56 -6.05
CA MET A 101 6.16 4.39 -6.84
C MET A 101 5.53 4.72 -8.21
N LEU A 102 4.82 5.84 -8.37
CA LEU A 102 4.29 6.22 -9.69
C LEU A 102 5.37 6.67 -10.68
N PRO A 103 6.39 7.45 -10.29
CA PRO A 103 7.56 7.65 -11.15
C PRO A 103 8.29 6.35 -11.50
N ALA A 104 8.42 5.42 -10.54
CA ALA A 104 9.04 4.13 -10.78
C ALA A 104 8.30 3.30 -11.84
N SER A 105 6.96 3.24 -11.80
CA SER A 105 6.20 2.49 -12.80
C SER A 105 6.34 3.07 -14.21
N LEU A 106 6.48 4.40 -14.34
CA LEU A 106 6.76 5.04 -15.63
C LEU A 106 8.16 4.69 -16.13
N ALA A 107 9.17 4.62 -15.26
CA ALA A 107 10.51 4.19 -15.62
C ALA A 107 10.52 2.73 -16.07
N MET A 108 9.83 1.84 -15.34
CA MET A 108 9.67 0.43 -15.71
C MET A 108 8.98 0.27 -17.07
N ALA A 109 7.93 1.07 -17.35
CA ALA A 109 7.25 1.04 -18.64
C ALA A 109 8.15 1.51 -19.79
N LYS A 110 8.96 2.57 -19.58
CA LYS A 110 9.95 3.05 -20.56
C LYS A 110 11.07 2.05 -20.83
N ALA A 111 11.43 1.27 -19.82
CA ALA A 111 12.39 0.17 -19.92
C ALA A 111 11.75 -1.12 -20.47
N GLU A 112 10.48 -1.08 -20.87
CA GLU A 112 9.72 -2.22 -21.41
C GLU A 112 9.75 -3.45 -20.50
N LEU A 113 9.78 -3.25 -19.17
CA LEU A 113 9.68 -4.36 -18.22
C LEU A 113 8.31 -5.02 -18.33
N LEU A 114 8.26 -6.35 -18.18
CA LEU A 114 7.08 -7.18 -18.38
C LEU A 114 6.91 -8.22 -17.26
N GLY A 115 5.73 -8.81 -17.20
CA GLY A 115 5.36 -9.78 -16.18
C GLY A 115 4.90 -9.14 -14.88
N VAL A 116 4.79 -9.96 -13.83
CA VAL A 116 4.30 -9.53 -12.52
C VAL A 116 5.44 -8.93 -11.69
N TYR A 117 5.14 -7.89 -10.92
CA TYR A 117 6.02 -7.32 -9.90
C TYR A 117 5.24 -7.04 -8.62
N ASN A 118 5.80 -7.44 -7.49
CA ASN A 118 5.41 -6.95 -6.17
C ASN A 118 5.74 -5.44 -6.08
N PHE A 119 4.70 -4.60 -6.14
CA PHE A 119 4.86 -3.15 -6.34
C PHE A 119 4.56 -2.36 -5.06
N THR A 120 5.33 -2.68 -4.03
CA THR A 120 5.31 -2.03 -2.71
C THR A 120 6.70 -1.55 -2.36
N ASN A 121 6.80 -0.58 -1.46
CA ASN A 121 8.09 -0.24 -0.86
C ASN A 121 8.64 -1.45 -0.07
N PRO A 122 9.97 -1.69 -0.05
CA PRO A 122 10.56 -2.80 0.71
C PRO A 122 10.22 -2.77 2.20
N GLY A 123 9.96 -3.95 2.76
CA GLY A 123 9.63 -4.14 4.17
C GLY A 123 8.14 -3.96 4.48
N VAL A 124 7.84 -3.81 5.79
CA VAL A 124 6.48 -3.72 6.32
C VAL A 124 6.34 -2.56 7.30
N ILE A 125 5.14 -1.98 7.33
CA ILE A 125 4.71 -0.99 8.31
C ILE A 125 3.34 -1.36 8.87
N SER A 126 3.16 -1.21 10.17
CA SER A 126 1.89 -1.49 10.85
C SER A 126 0.98 -0.26 10.86
N HIS A 127 -0.30 -0.48 11.19
CA HIS A 127 -1.27 0.61 11.27
C HIS A 127 -0.89 1.60 12.38
N ASN A 128 -0.38 1.09 13.52
CA ASN A 128 0.05 1.92 14.63
C ASN A 128 1.23 2.79 14.22
N GLU A 129 2.25 2.24 13.57
CA GLU A 129 3.41 3.03 13.09
C GLU A 129 2.99 4.15 12.13
N VAL A 130 2.00 3.90 11.24
CA VAL A 130 1.46 4.96 10.37
C VAL A 130 0.69 6.02 11.17
N LEU A 131 -0.09 5.63 12.18
CA LEU A 131 -0.81 6.59 13.03
C LEU A 131 0.12 7.36 13.98
N ASP A 132 1.25 6.78 14.36
CA ASP A 132 2.28 7.48 15.12
C ASP A 132 2.92 8.59 14.27
N LEU A 133 3.13 8.34 12.97
CA LEU A 133 3.54 9.40 12.02
C LEU A 133 2.43 10.45 11.83
N TYR A 134 1.16 10.04 11.78
CA TYR A 134 0.04 10.98 11.73
C TYR A 134 0.02 11.90 12.96
N THR A 135 0.23 11.33 14.15
CA THR A 135 0.30 12.09 15.41
C THR A 135 1.52 13.03 15.42
N LYS A 136 2.68 12.54 14.95
CA LYS A 136 3.93 13.31 14.87
C LYS A 136 3.84 14.53 13.93
N TYR A 137 3.22 14.37 12.76
CA TYR A 137 3.28 15.37 11.70
C TYR A 137 1.99 16.17 11.46
N ILE A 138 0.82 15.58 11.73
CA ILE A 138 -0.46 16.12 11.29
C ILE A 138 -1.30 16.60 12.47
N ASP A 139 -1.50 15.76 13.49
CA ASP A 139 -2.33 16.09 14.64
C ASP A 139 -1.76 15.49 15.94
N PRO A 140 -0.96 16.26 16.71
CA PRO A 140 -0.40 15.80 17.98
C PRO A 140 -1.42 15.45 19.07
N SER A 141 -2.67 15.87 18.91
CA SER A 141 -3.76 15.56 19.84
C SER A 141 -4.53 14.29 19.46
N TYR A 142 -4.23 13.73 18.29
CA TYR A 142 -4.90 12.54 17.78
C TYR A 142 -4.68 11.34 18.70
N THR A 143 -5.74 10.59 18.96
CA THR A 143 -5.70 9.34 19.72
C THR A 143 -6.49 8.25 19.01
N TYR A 144 -6.09 7.00 19.21
CA TYR A 144 -6.78 5.85 18.65
C TYR A 144 -6.79 4.69 19.65
N LYS A 145 -7.67 3.72 19.40
CA LYS A 145 -7.76 2.48 20.18
C LYS A 145 -7.44 1.30 19.27
N ASN A 146 -6.84 0.26 19.82
CA ASN A 146 -6.63 -0.98 19.10
C ASN A 146 -7.77 -1.98 19.31
N PHE A 147 -7.86 -2.91 18.37
CA PHE A 147 -8.61 -4.15 18.51
C PHE A 147 -7.77 -5.36 18.13
N THR A 148 -8.15 -6.49 18.70
CA THR A 148 -7.72 -7.81 18.26
C THR A 148 -8.29 -8.15 16.88
N VAL A 149 -7.69 -9.14 16.22
CA VAL A 149 -8.16 -9.61 14.89
C VAL A 149 -9.55 -10.24 15.01
N GLU A 150 -9.82 -10.92 16.11
CA GLU A 150 -11.10 -11.55 16.45
C GLU A 150 -12.20 -10.52 16.69
N GLU A 151 -11.88 -9.35 17.25
CA GLU A 151 -12.82 -8.24 17.36
C GLU A 151 -13.09 -7.60 16.01
N GLN A 152 -12.05 -7.44 15.17
CA GLN A 152 -12.22 -6.88 13.82
C GLN A 152 -13.11 -7.77 12.94
N SER A 153 -12.92 -9.10 12.99
CA SER A 153 -13.70 -10.04 12.16
C SER A 153 -15.20 -10.03 12.49
N LYS A 154 -15.58 -9.69 13.72
CA LYS A 154 -16.99 -9.54 14.13
C LYS A 154 -17.66 -8.30 13.55
N ILE A 155 -16.88 -7.28 13.17
CA ILE A 155 -17.40 -5.99 12.68
C ILE A 155 -17.40 -5.94 11.15
N LEU A 156 -16.44 -6.59 10.51
CA LEU A 156 -16.28 -6.56 9.06
C LEU A 156 -17.15 -7.61 8.36
N LYS A 157 -17.73 -7.23 7.22
CA LYS A 157 -18.50 -8.14 6.35
C LYS A 157 -17.63 -9.17 5.60
N ALA A 158 -16.31 -8.96 5.56
CA ALA A 158 -15.37 -9.78 4.81
C ALA A 158 -13.98 -9.69 5.46
N GLY A 159 -13.14 -10.71 5.19
CA GLY A 159 -11.76 -10.76 5.67
C GLY A 159 -10.91 -9.61 5.11
N ARG A 160 -9.74 -9.39 5.73
CA ARG A 160 -8.75 -8.41 5.29
C ARG A 160 -7.45 -9.12 4.94
N SER A 161 -6.92 -8.82 3.75
CA SER A 161 -5.60 -9.27 3.33
C SER A 161 -4.54 -8.58 4.20
N ASN A 162 -3.75 -9.39 4.91
CA ASN A 162 -2.55 -8.95 5.62
C ASN A 162 -1.37 -9.79 5.15
N SER A 163 -0.33 -9.15 4.61
CA SER A 163 0.82 -9.89 4.06
C SER A 163 2.06 -9.00 3.92
N GLU A 164 3.20 -9.67 3.74
CA GLU A 164 4.45 -9.10 3.26
C GLU A 164 4.68 -9.55 1.82
N LEU A 165 5.09 -8.65 0.94
CA LEU A 165 5.48 -8.96 -0.44
C LEU A 165 7.00 -8.87 -0.56
N ASP A 166 7.61 -9.88 -1.17
CA ASP A 166 9.04 -9.88 -1.48
C ASP A 166 9.32 -8.89 -2.63
N THR A 167 10.11 -7.86 -2.37
CA THR A 167 10.43 -6.81 -3.35
C THR A 167 11.79 -7.02 -4.02
N THR A 168 12.46 -8.17 -3.83
CA THR A 168 13.79 -8.41 -4.40
C THR A 168 13.80 -8.26 -5.92
N LYS A 169 12.80 -8.81 -6.62
CA LYS A 169 12.69 -8.66 -8.07
C LYS A 169 12.52 -7.20 -8.48
N LEU A 170 11.61 -6.47 -7.82
CA LEU A 170 11.38 -5.05 -8.08
C LEU A 170 12.68 -4.25 -7.97
N MET A 171 13.46 -4.47 -6.89
CA MET A 171 14.69 -3.73 -6.65
C MET A 171 15.81 -4.11 -7.61
N ALA A 172 15.89 -5.38 -8.03
CA ALA A 172 16.89 -5.85 -8.98
C ALA A 172 16.69 -5.30 -10.40
N ASP A 173 15.43 -5.23 -10.84
CA ASP A 173 15.10 -4.83 -12.22
C ASP A 173 14.85 -3.32 -12.36
N MET A 174 14.88 -2.56 -11.25
CA MET A 174 14.58 -1.13 -11.26
C MET A 174 15.60 -0.35 -12.11
N PRO A 175 15.14 0.52 -13.05
CA PRO A 175 16.06 1.33 -13.85
C PRO A 175 16.98 2.22 -13.01
N GLU A 176 18.21 2.42 -13.50
CA GLU A 176 19.23 3.24 -12.84
C GLU A 176 18.71 4.66 -12.56
N GLY A 177 19.04 5.18 -11.38
CA GLY A 177 18.63 6.52 -10.93
C GLY A 177 17.22 6.61 -10.35
N VAL A 178 16.41 5.54 -10.40
CA VAL A 178 15.15 5.46 -9.66
C VAL A 178 15.43 4.97 -8.24
N VAL A 179 15.06 5.79 -7.25
CA VAL A 179 15.24 5.46 -5.83
C VAL A 179 13.89 5.07 -5.23
N ILE A 180 13.84 3.90 -4.60
CA ILE A 180 12.70 3.42 -3.82
C ILE A 180 13.20 3.19 -2.40
N ASN A 181 12.64 3.92 -1.44
CA ASN A 181 13.00 3.77 -0.03
C ASN A 181 12.25 2.60 0.59
N ASP A 182 12.78 2.04 1.69
CA ASP A 182 12.01 1.14 2.55
C ASP A 182 10.73 1.82 3.04
N ILE A 183 9.71 1.04 3.36
CA ILE A 183 8.38 1.57 3.64
C ILE A 183 8.34 2.54 4.84
N LYS A 184 9.22 2.37 5.84
CA LYS A 184 9.22 3.26 7.01
C LYS A 184 9.83 4.60 6.65
N THR A 185 10.95 4.60 5.92
CA THR A 185 11.57 5.82 5.39
C THR A 185 10.64 6.54 4.40
N ALA A 186 10.06 5.81 3.45
CA ALA A 186 9.14 6.35 2.46
C ALA A 186 7.91 7.00 3.10
N CYS A 187 7.33 6.35 4.12
CA CYS A 187 6.23 6.91 4.89
C CYS A 187 6.63 8.17 5.66
N ASP A 188 7.75 8.19 6.39
CA ASP A 188 8.19 9.38 7.12
C ASP A 188 8.37 10.59 6.18
N LEU A 189 9.04 10.39 5.04
CA LEU A 189 9.17 11.41 3.99
C LEU A 189 7.81 11.85 3.40
N CYS A 190 6.89 10.91 3.22
CA CYS A 190 5.51 11.20 2.80
C CYS A 190 4.79 12.11 3.80
N PHE A 191 4.87 11.82 5.09
CA PHE A 191 4.24 12.65 6.12
C PHE A 191 4.87 14.05 6.23
N GLN A 192 6.18 14.18 6.05
CA GLN A 192 6.85 15.49 5.99
C GLN A 192 6.29 16.34 4.85
N ARG A 193 6.17 15.78 3.63
CA ARG A 193 5.59 16.47 2.48
C ARG A 193 4.09 16.74 2.67
N MET A 194 3.37 15.78 3.23
CA MET A 194 1.93 15.88 3.51
C MET A 194 1.64 17.08 4.41
N LYS A 195 2.41 17.26 5.50
CA LYS A 195 2.27 18.43 6.37
C LYS A 195 2.37 19.74 5.58
N VAL A 196 3.45 19.91 4.81
CA VAL A 196 3.69 21.13 4.01
C VAL A 196 2.56 21.35 3.00
N ASN A 197 2.12 20.29 2.32
CA ASN A 197 1.04 20.36 1.33
C ASN A 197 -0.28 20.80 1.96
N LEU A 198 -0.65 20.22 3.10
CA LEU A 198 -1.88 20.55 3.81
C LEU A 198 -1.85 21.97 4.38
N GLU A 199 -0.73 22.39 4.99
CA GLU A 199 -0.57 23.75 5.51
C GLU A 199 -0.70 24.80 4.40
N LYS A 200 -0.09 24.52 3.24
CA LYS A 200 -0.23 25.35 2.04
C LYS A 200 -1.66 25.36 1.51
N GLN A 201 -2.30 24.19 1.44
CA GLN A 201 -3.65 24.05 0.89
C GLN A 201 -4.71 24.75 1.74
N TYR A 202 -4.58 24.70 3.07
CA TYR A 202 -5.57 25.22 4.01
C TYR A 202 -5.15 26.53 4.70
N GLY A 203 -4.00 27.09 4.33
CA GLY A 203 -3.59 28.44 4.73
C GLY A 203 -3.22 28.59 6.20
N GLY A 204 -2.68 27.54 6.83
CA GLY A 204 -2.27 27.59 8.24
C GLY A 204 -1.76 26.26 8.78
N PRO A 205 -1.23 26.24 10.01
CA PRO A 205 -0.68 25.03 10.63
C PRO A 205 -1.75 23.94 10.79
N VAL A 206 -1.36 22.69 10.55
CA VAL A 206 -2.19 21.52 10.88
C VAL A 206 -2.02 21.15 12.37
N PRO A 207 -3.08 20.68 13.05
CA PRO A 207 -4.40 20.34 12.50
C PRO A 207 -5.38 21.53 12.43
N ASP A 208 -5.02 22.71 12.94
CA ASP A 208 -5.91 23.86 13.13
C ASP A 208 -6.47 24.47 11.84
N SER A 209 -5.82 24.23 10.70
CA SER A 209 -6.31 24.64 9.39
C SER A 209 -7.15 23.56 8.68
N LEU A 210 -7.10 22.29 9.11
CA LEU A 210 -7.74 21.18 8.40
C LEU A 210 -9.26 21.31 8.38
N PRO A 211 -9.95 20.98 7.27
CA PRO A 211 -11.41 20.90 7.27
C PRO A 211 -11.97 19.97 8.36
N LYS A 212 -13.17 20.27 8.87
CA LYS A 212 -13.79 19.50 9.94
C LYS A 212 -13.97 18.03 9.59
N GLU A 213 -14.15 17.68 8.32
CA GLU A 213 -14.25 16.29 7.88
C GLU A 213 -12.96 15.46 8.02
N PHE A 214 -11.83 16.11 8.32
CA PHE A 214 -10.56 15.45 8.64
C PHE A 214 -10.22 15.48 10.13
N ARG A 215 -10.89 16.34 10.91
CA ARG A 215 -10.74 16.38 12.37
C ARG A 215 -11.70 15.36 12.97
N ARG A 216 -11.20 14.56 13.89
CA ARG A 216 -12.06 13.65 14.67
C ARG A 216 -12.92 14.52 15.59
N ALA A 217 -14.24 14.39 15.47
CA ALA A 217 -15.21 15.13 16.28
C ALA A 217 -15.16 14.74 17.75
#